data_AF-A0A2I0AIT1-F1
#
_entry.id   AF-A0A2I0AIT1-F1
#
_cell.length_a   1.000
_cell.length_b   1.000
_cell.length_c   1.000
_cell.angle_alpha   90.00
_cell.angle_beta   90.00
_cell.angle_gamma   90.00
#
_symmetry.space_group_name_H-M   'P 1'
#
loop_
_entity.id
_entity.type
_entity.pdbx_description
1 polymer ?
#
loop_
_entity_poly.entity_id
_entity_poly.type
_entity_poly.pdbx_seq_one_letter_code
_entity_poly.pdbx_strand_id
1 'polypeptide(L)'
;MEFLEYFNCWNDFQEDFSTQAFMMRDGSIDDAELIVVAFRGTEPFDSAQWCADLDFSWYQIPGVGKVHGGFMKALGLQKAGGWPSEVGPAAGRPPYAYYAVRERLREELQRSEGARFVVTGHSLGGALAVLFPVVLAMHGEKAVLERLEGVYTFGQPRVGDAELGEYAERHLSEGRRRRYFRYVYSGDVVPRLPYDDSTLLFKHFGTCLYYDSFYRGTVKNEEPNKNYFSFWILIPKYENAFWELVRGLLIGYVKGPEYREGWALRALRLFGLIIPGLPPHSPQDYVNSIRLGNYLSPDYDAKDFKLS
;
A
#
# COMPACT_ATOMS: atom_id res chain seq x y z
N MET A 1 -6.56 4.18 20.97
CA MET A 1 -6.87 3.30 19.83
C MET A 1 -7.97 2.30 20.20
N GLU A 2 -9.19 2.56 19.72
CA GLU A 2 -10.40 1.75 19.80
C GLU A 2 -10.65 1.09 18.43
N PHE A 3 -11.09 -0.17 18.43
CA PHE A 3 -11.50 -0.87 17.22
C PHE A 3 -12.94 -0.54 16.88
N LEU A 4 -13.20 -0.14 15.62
CA LEU A 4 -14.54 0.26 15.18
C LEU A 4 -15.24 -0.87 14.42
N GLU A 5 -14.60 -1.39 13.38
CA GLU A 5 -15.23 -2.38 12.50
C GLU A 5 -14.21 -3.20 11.73
N TYR A 6 -14.56 -4.45 11.46
CA TYR A 6 -13.88 -5.33 10.52
C TYR A 6 -14.79 -5.58 9.33
N PHE A 7 -14.26 -5.34 8.14
CA PHE A 7 -14.96 -5.50 6.87
C PHE A 7 -14.49 -6.78 6.20
N ASN A 8 -15.44 -7.66 5.88
CA ASN A 8 -15.22 -8.79 4.98
C ASN A 8 -16.10 -8.58 3.75
N CYS A 9 -15.47 -8.20 2.64
CA CYS A 9 -16.16 -7.62 1.50
C CYS A 9 -16.08 -8.49 0.26
N TRP A 10 -17.17 -8.43 -0.51
CA TRP A 10 -17.40 -9.20 -1.72
C TRP A 10 -16.67 -8.62 -2.91
N ASN A 11 -16.09 -9.51 -3.70
CA ASN A 11 -15.53 -9.23 -5.01
C ASN A 11 -16.44 -9.85 -6.08
N ASP A 12 -17.15 -9.01 -6.84
CA ASP A 12 -18.13 -9.46 -7.84
C ASP A 12 -17.52 -10.36 -8.92
N PHE A 13 -16.21 -10.20 -9.18
CA PHE A 13 -15.51 -10.95 -10.21
C PHE A 13 -15.00 -12.31 -9.75
N GLN A 14 -14.71 -12.45 -8.46
CA GLN A 14 -14.32 -13.73 -7.86
C GLN A 14 -15.50 -14.49 -7.29
N GLU A 15 -16.65 -13.83 -7.11
CA GLU A 15 -17.83 -14.39 -6.45
C GLU A 15 -17.51 -14.92 -5.05
N ASP A 16 -16.66 -14.18 -4.33
CA ASP A 16 -16.18 -14.53 -3.00
C ASP A 16 -15.85 -13.29 -2.14
N PHE A 17 -15.75 -13.49 -0.83
CA PHE A 17 -15.34 -12.50 0.16
C PHE A 17 -13.81 -12.41 0.27
N SER A 18 -13.18 -11.79 -0.71
CA SER A 18 -11.72 -11.76 -0.84
C SER A 18 -11.05 -10.45 -0.44
N THR A 19 -11.82 -9.41 -0.10
CA THR A 19 -11.25 -8.11 0.31
C THR A 19 -11.60 -7.81 1.76
N GLN A 20 -10.57 -7.57 2.57
CA GLN A 20 -10.74 -7.33 3.99
C GLN A 20 -10.10 -6.01 4.39
N ALA A 21 -10.74 -5.32 5.33
CA ALA A 21 -10.23 -4.10 5.91
C ALA A 21 -10.65 -4.02 7.38
N PHE A 22 -10.04 -3.12 8.13
CA PHE A 22 -10.55 -2.74 9.43
C PHE A 22 -10.40 -1.23 9.65
N MET A 23 -11.20 -0.71 10.57
CA MET A 23 -11.17 0.68 10.99
C MET A 23 -10.91 0.77 12.50
N MET A 24 -10.01 1.66 12.88
CA MET A 24 -9.73 2.01 14.28
C MET A 24 -9.82 3.51 14.46
N ARG A 25 -9.99 3.94 15.70
CA ARG A 25 -10.04 5.35 16.07
C ARG A 25 -9.11 5.60 17.25
N ASP A 26 -8.43 6.73 17.24
CA ASP A 26 -7.73 7.26 18.40
C ASP A 26 -8.47 8.47 18.95
N GLY A 27 -8.69 8.48 20.26
CA GLY A 27 -9.62 9.40 20.93
C GLY A 27 -10.98 8.78 21.26
N SER A 28 -11.87 9.61 21.80
CA SER A 28 -13.22 9.21 22.24
C SER A 28 -14.24 9.29 21.08
N ILE A 29 -15.50 8.87 21.32
CA ILE A 29 -16.56 8.88 20.28
C ILE A 29 -16.81 10.29 19.73
N ASP A 30 -16.85 11.29 20.60
CA ASP A 30 -17.22 12.67 20.23
C ASP A 30 -15.98 13.56 19.99
N ASP A 31 -14.79 13.08 20.36
CA ASP A 31 -13.53 13.82 20.30
C ASP A 31 -12.41 12.88 19.83
N ALA A 32 -12.50 12.50 18.56
CA ALA A 32 -11.56 11.62 17.90
C ALA A 32 -10.52 12.47 17.18
N GLU A 33 -9.24 12.18 17.42
CA GLU A 33 -8.16 12.90 16.75
C GLU A 33 -7.86 12.26 15.38
N LEU A 34 -7.90 10.93 15.33
CA LEU A 34 -7.47 10.17 14.16
C LEU A 34 -8.30 8.90 13.94
N ILE A 35 -8.70 8.66 12.70
CA ILE A 35 -9.28 7.40 12.24
C ILE A 35 -8.27 6.69 11.33
N VAL A 36 -8.04 5.40 11.56
CA VAL A 36 -7.15 4.57 10.75
C VAL A 36 -7.99 3.58 9.96
N VAL A 37 -7.87 3.62 8.63
CA VAL A 37 -8.43 2.63 7.71
C VAL A 37 -7.30 1.76 7.19
N ALA A 38 -7.35 0.46 7.44
CA ALA A 38 -6.30 -0.47 7.03
C ALA A 38 -6.86 -1.58 6.14
N PHE A 39 -6.34 -1.69 4.91
CA PHE A 39 -6.67 -2.77 3.99
C PHE A 39 -5.68 -3.93 4.16
N ARG A 40 -6.21 -5.16 4.24
CA ARG A 40 -5.40 -6.38 4.33
C ARG A 40 -4.78 -6.69 2.96
N GLY A 41 -3.51 -7.08 2.98
CA GLY A 41 -2.82 -7.68 1.84
C GLY A 41 -3.03 -9.20 1.75
N THR A 42 -2.46 -9.82 0.73
CA THR A 42 -2.45 -11.28 0.58
C THR A 42 -1.60 -11.95 1.67
N GLU A 43 -1.86 -13.24 1.92
CA GLU A 43 -1.02 -14.01 2.83
C GLU A 43 0.40 -14.19 2.26
N PRO A 44 1.45 -14.34 3.08
CA PRO A 44 2.82 -14.41 2.58
C PRO A 44 3.08 -15.51 1.53
N PHE A 45 2.45 -16.69 1.67
CA PHE A 45 2.60 -17.79 0.70
C PHE A 45 1.81 -17.52 -0.58
N ASP A 46 0.62 -16.93 -0.44
CA ASP A 46 -0.19 -16.48 -1.57
C ASP A 46 0.43 -15.29 -2.28
N SER A 47 1.26 -14.47 -1.62
CA SER A 47 1.92 -13.33 -2.25
C SER A 47 2.90 -13.75 -3.35
N ALA A 48 3.56 -14.89 -3.18
CA ALA A 48 4.42 -15.48 -4.20
C ALA A 48 3.61 -15.95 -5.41
N GLN A 49 2.49 -16.63 -5.16
CA GLN A 49 1.57 -17.05 -6.20
C GLN A 49 0.91 -15.84 -6.89
N TRP A 50 0.46 -14.86 -6.12
CA TRP A 50 -0.11 -13.62 -6.61
C TRP A 50 0.86 -12.84 -7.50
N CYS A 51 2.16 -12.79 -7.16
CA CYS A 51 3.18 -12.18 -8.01
C CYS A 51 3.35 -12.93 -9.34
N ALA A 52 3.16 -14.25 -9.36
CA ALA A 52 3.21 -15.05 -10.58
C ALA A 52 1.93 -14.94 -11.42
N ASP A 53 0.77 -14.85 -10.75
CA ASP A 53 -0.57 -14.83 -11.32
C ASP A 53 -1.09 -13.40 -11.62
N LEU A 54 -0.21 -12.40 -11.60
CA LEU A 54 -0.54 -10.99 -11.78
C LEU A 54 -1.45 -10.74 -13.00
N ASP A 55 -2.69 -10.36 -12.73
CA ASP A 55 -3.66 -9.91 -13.74
C ASP A 55 -3.28 -8.50 -14.24
N PHE A 56 -2.47 -8.42 -15.29
CA PHE A 56 -2.08 -7.14 -15.91
C PHE A 56 -3.21 -6.43 -16.69
N SER A 57 -4.48 -6.78 -16.46
CA SER A 57 -5.59 -6.09 -17.09
C SER A 57 -5.69 -4.63 -16.63
N TRP A 58 -6.02 -3.77 -17.59
CA TRP A 58 -6.27 -2.37 -17.36
C TRP A 58 -7.77 -2.10 -17.24
N TYR A 59 -8.13 -1.24 -16.29
CA TYR A 59 -9.43 -0.59 -16.22
C TYR A 59 -9.24 0.91 -16.46
N GLN A 60 -9.75 1.41 -17.59
CA GLN A 60 -9.67 2.83 -17.94
C GLN A 60 -10.79 3.60 -17.25
N ILE A 61 -10.42 4.66 -16.55
CA ILE A 61 -11.35 5.63 -15.96
C ILE A 61 -11.18 6.97 -16.70
N PRO A 62 -12.22 7.48 -17.38
CA PRO A 62 -12.13 8.75 -18.10
C PRO A 62 -11.72 9.91 -17.19
N GLY A 63 -10.68 10.65 -17.58
CA GLY A 63 -10.17 11.82 -16.84
C GLY A 63 -9.40 11.49 -15.56
N VAL A 64 -9.20 10.21 -15.26
CA VAL A 64 -8.40 9.72 -14.13
C VAL A 64 -7.18 8.96 -14.61
N GLY A 65 -7.32 8.10 -15.63
CA GLY A 65 -6.23 7.28 -16.17
C GLY A 65 -6.54 5.79 -16.16
N LYS A 66 -5.53 4.98 -16.44
CA LYS A 66 -5.64 3.51 -16.36
C LYS A 66 -5.24 3.02 -14.98
N VAL A 67 -6.04 2.09 -14.45
CA VAL A 67 -5.82 1.47 -13.15
C VAL A 67 -5.79 -0.05 -13.29
N HIS A 68 -4.98 -0.72 -12.48
CA HIS A 68 -4.92 -2.18 -12.45
C HIS A 68 -6.31 -2.78 -12.18
N GLY A 69 -6.82 -3.57 -13.13
CA GLY A 69 -8.17 -4.12 -13.10
C GLY A 69 -8.41 -4.98 -11.86
N GLY A 70 -7.45 -5.85 -11.52
CA GLY A 70 -7.50 -6.65 -10.29
C GLY A 70 -7.76 -5.84 -9.01
N PHE A 71 -7.09 -4.69 -8.84
CA PHE A 71 -7.27 -3.85 -7.66
C PHE A 71 -8.63 -3.13 -7.68
N MET A 72 -9.12 -2.71 -8.85
CA MET A 72 -10.46 -2.12 -8.95
C MET A 72 -11.55 -3.14 -8.60
N LYS A 73 -11.42 -4.39 -9.09
CA LYS A 73 -12.33 -5.51 -8.77
C LYS A 73 -12.36 -5.77 -7.26
N ALA A 74 -11.19 -5.86 -6.62
CA ALA A 74 -11.07 -6.05 -5.18
C ALA A 74 -11.66 -4.88 -4.38
N LEU A 75 -11.43 -3.64 -4.81
CA LEU A 75 -11.90 -2.46 -4.09
C LEU A 75 -13.43 -2.30 -4.15
N GLY A 76 -14.10 -2.79 -5.20
CA GLY A 76 -15.57 -2.73 -5.28
C GLY A 76 -16.16 -2.40 -6.65
N LEU A 77 -15.38 -2.53 -7.73
CA LEU A 77 -15.90 -2.47 -9.09
C LEU A 77 -16.96 -3.56 -9.29
N GLN A 78 -18.10 -3.22 -9.88
CA GLN A 78 -19.23 -4.14 -10.11
C GLN A 78 -19.28 -4.57 -11.58
N LYS A 79 -19.56 -5.85 -11.86
CA LYS A 79 -19.69 -6.40 -13.22
C LYS A 79 -20.76 -5.65 -14.03
N ALA A 80 -21.92 -5.40 -13.42
CA ALA A 80 -23.09 -4.87 -14.11
C ALA A 80 -23.15 -3.33 -14.17
N GLY A 81 -22.44 -2.63 -13.28
CA GLY A 81 -22.62 -1.19 -13.06
C GLY A 81 -21.33 -0.36 -13.01
N GLY A 82 -20.16 -1.01 -13.09
CA GLY A 82 -18.89 -0.30 -12.96
C GLY A 82 -18.72 0.32 -11.57
N TRP A 83 -18.55 1.64 -11.53
CA TRP A 83 -18.41 2.45 -10.30
C TRP A 83 -19.60 3.39 -10.11
N PRO A 84 -20.75 2.90 -9.64
CA PRO A 84 -21.84 3.78 -9.26
C PRO A 84 -21.42 4.66 -8.06
N SER A 85 -21.84 5.92 -8.03
CA SER A 85 -21.51 6.80 -6.90
C SER A 85 -22.11 6.33 -5.58
N GLU A 86 -23.28 5.68 -5.66
CA GLU A 86 -23.99 5.13 -4.51
C GLU A 86 -24.51 3.73 -4.85
N VAL A 87 -24.52 2.85 -3.85
CA VAL A 87 -25.13 1.52 -3.95
C VAL A 87 -26.45 1.54 -3.19
N GLY A 88 -27.52 1.07 -3.84
CA GLY A 88 -28.85 1.02 -3.22
C GLY A 88 -28.87 0.16 -1.95
N PRO A 89 -29.87 0.36 -1.06
CA PRO A 89 -29.92 -0.30 0.24
C PRO A 89 -29.80 -1.82 0.12
N ALA A 90 -28.91 -2.36 0.96
CA ALA A 90 -28.37 -3.71 0.95
C ALA A 90 -29.36 -4.80 1.42
N ALA A 91 -30.61 -4.79 0.95
CA ALA A 91 -31.49 -5.92 1.20
C ALA A 91 -30.98 -7.16 0.42
N GLY A 92 -30.08 -7.93 1.06
CA GLY A 92 -29.54 -9.19 0.55
C GLY A 92 -28.32 -9.10 -0.36
N ARG A 93 -27.71 -7.92 -0.55
CA ARG A 93 -26.46 -7.79 -1.33
C ARG A 93 -25.24 -7.78 -0.42
N PRO A 94 -24.16 -8.50 -0.76
CA PRO A 94 -22.96 -8.49 0.04
C PRO A 94 -22.21 -7.15 -0.09
N PRO A 95 -21.49 -6.70 0.96
CA PRO A 95 -20.85 -5.38 0.98
C PRO A 95 -19.61 -5.34 0.10
N TYR A 96 -19.49 -4.29 -0.71
CA TYR A 96 -18.28 -3.96 -1.46
C TYR A 96 -17.34 -3.09 -0.61
N ALA A 97 -16.03 -3.31 -0.71
CA ALA A 97 -15.04 -2.73 0.21
C ALA A 97 -15.07 -1.20 0.24
N TYR A 98 -15.03 -0.55 -0.92
CA TYR A 98 -15.09 0.91 -1.03
C TYR A 98 -16.32 1.49 -0.34
N TYR A 99 -17.51 0.98 -0.65
CA TYR A 99 -18.76 1.55 -0.15
C TYR A 99 -18.92 1.32 1.35
N ALA A 100 -18.64 0.11 1.84
CA ALA A 100 -18.74 -0.21 3.26
C ALA A 100 -17.78 0.65 4.10
N VAL A 101 -16.52 0.75 3.67
CA VAL A 101 -15.51 1.56 4.35
C VAL A 101 -15.85 3.05 4.26
N ARG A 102 -16.32 3.53 3.11
CA ARG A 102 -16.72 4.93 2.91
C ARG A 102 -17.89 5.32 3.81
N GLU A 103 -18.96 4.53 3.86
CA GLU A 103 -20.11 4.85 4.70
C GLU A 103 -19.73 4.87 6.18
N ARG A 104 -18.97 3.87 6.64
CA ARG A 104 -18.51 3.85 8.03
C ARG A 104 -17.59 5.04 8.36
N LEU A 105 -16.71 5.41 7.41
CA LEU A 105 -15.82 6.56 7.57
C LEU A 105 -16.61 7.87 7.62
N ARG A 106 -17.63 8.02 6.75
CA ARG A 106 -18.54 9.19 6.77
C ARG A 106 -19.22 9.32 8.14
N GLU A 107 -19.73 8.24 8.70
CA GLU A 107 -20.38 8.25 10.02
C GLU A 107 -19.43 8.73 11.13
N GLU A 108 -18.22 8.18 11.19
CA GLU A 108 -17.25 8.53 12.23
C GLU A 108 -16.74 9.97 12.08
N LEU A 109 -16.52 10.42 10.84
CA LEU A 109 -16.17 11.81 10.56
C LEU A 109 -17.34 12.78 10.83
N GLN A 110 -18.60 12.34 10.74
CA GLN A 110 -19.74 13.18 11.15
C GLN A 110 -19.88 13.29 12.67
N ARG A 111 -19.47 12.27 13.42
CA ARG A 111 -19.50 12.26 14.89
C ARG A 111 -18.45 13.18 15.51
N SER A 112 -17.32 13.37 14.83
CA SER A 112 -16.24 14.22 15.32
C SER A 112 -15.76 15.16 14.21
N GLU A 113 -16.11 16.46 14.32
CA GLU A 113 -15.78 17.47 13.31
C GLU A 113 -14.27 17.63 13.11
N GLY A 114 -13.48 17.50 14.19
CA GLY A 114 -12.01 17.61 14.18
C GLY A 114 -11.27 16.36 13.72
N ALA A 115 -11.94 15.21 13.61
CA ALA A 115 -11.29 13.96 13.29
C ALA A 115 -10.71 13.97 11.88
N ARG A 116 -9.46 13.53 11.76
CA ARG A 116 -8.82 13.27 10.47
C ARG A 116 -8.68 11.78 10.25
N PHE A 117 -8.37 11.35 9.04
CA PHE A 117 -8.14 9.93 8.79
C PHE A 117 -6.89 9.64 7.99
N VAL A 118 -6.33 8.46 8.23
CA VAL A 118 -5.26 7.88 7.44
C VAL A 118 -5.71 6.58 6.80
N VAL A 119 -5.19 6.31 5.61
CA VAL A 119 -5.40 5.05 4.92
C VAL A 119 -4.07 4.31 4.81
N THR A 120 -4.07 3.03 5.13
CA THR A 120 -2.86 2.22 5.14
C THR A 120 -3.10 0.81 4.62
N GLY A 121 -2.01 0.16 4.21
CA GLY A 121 -2.05 -1.22 3.78
C GLY A 121 -0.67 -1.73 3.37
N HIS A 122 -0.51 -3.04 3.47
CA HIS A 122 0.68 -3.76 3.04
C HIS A 122 0.38 -4.58 1.78
N SER A 123 1.33 -4.69 0.85
CA SER A 123 1.18 -5.49 -0.37
C SER A 123 -0.03 -5.07 -1.21
N LEU A 124 -0.89 -6.01 -1.62
CA LEU A 124 -2.22 -5.76 -2.21
C LEU A 124 -3.02 -4.72 -1.41
N GLY A 125 -2.99 -4.77 -0.08
CA GLY A 125 -3.68 -3.79 0.77
C GLY A 125 -3.13 -2.38 0.59
N GLY A 126 -1.83 -2.23 0.28
CA GLY A 126 -1.22 -0.94 -0.06
C GLY A 126 -1.78 -0.39 -1.38
N ALA A 127 -2.03 -1.23 -2.37
CA ALA A 127 -2.70 -0.83 -3.60
C ALA A 127 -4.14 -0.33 -3.34
N LEU A 128 -4.90 -1.06 -2.52
CA LEU A 128 -6.25 -0.65 -2.14
C LEU A 128 -6.25 0.65 -1.32
N ALA A 129 -5.26 0.83 -0.45
CA ALA A 129 -5.13 2.00 0.40
C ALA A 129 -4.95 3.31 -0.38
N VAL A 130 -4.19 3.31 -1.48
CA VAL A 130 -4.07 4.49 -2.35
C VAL A 130 -5.26 4.66 -3.28
N LEU A 131 -5.86 3.56 -3.75
CA LEU A 131 -7.00 3.63 -4.66
C LEU A 131 -8.29 4.06 -3.95
N PHE A 132 -8.45 3.75 -2.67
CA PHE A 132 -9.62 4.18 -1.89
C PHE A 132 -9.85 5.71 -1.95
N PRO A 133 -8.89 6.58 -1.59
CA PRO A 133 -9.09 8.03 -1.70
C PRO A 133 -9.09 8.54 -3.14
N VAL A 134 -8.51 7.82 -4.11
CA VAL A 134 -8.70 8.14 -5.54
C VAL A 134 -10.15 7.95 -5.96
N VAL A 135 -10.81 6.86 -5.54
CA VAL A 135 -12.23 6.63 -5.82
C VAL A 135 -13.12 7.62 -5.05
N LEU A 136 -12.75 8.00 -3.82
CA LEU A 136 -13.42 9.10 -3.11
C LEU A 136 -13.38 10.40 -3.95
N ALA A 137 -12.24 10.71 -4.57
CA ALA A 137 -12.08 11.90 -5.40
C ALA A 137 -12.91 11.80 -6.68
N MET A 138 -12.91 10.62 -7.31
CA MET A 138 -13.73 10.32 -8.48
C MET A 138 -15.23 10.47 -8.19
N HIS A 139 -15.68 10.07 -6.99
CA HIS A 139 -17.08 10.19 -6.56
C HIS A 139 -17.43 11.57 -5.99
N GLY A 140 -16.47 12.50 -5.91
CA GLY A 140 -16.72 13.87 -5.45
C GLY A 140 -16.88 14.02 -3.93
N GLU A 141 -16.31 13.11 -3.14
CA GLU A 141 -16.37 13.07 -1.66
C GLU A 141 -15.47 14.13 -1.00
N LYS A 142 -15.62 15.39 -1.40
CA LYS A 142 -14.73 16.49 -1.00
C LYS A 142 -14.66 16.67 0.52
N ALA A 143 -15.81 16.63 1.21
CA ALA A 143 -15.88 16.79 2.67
C ALA A 143 -15.19 15.66 3.45
N VAL A 144 -15.10 14.46 2.87
CA VAL A 144 -14.31 13.36 3.43
C VAL A 144 -12.83 13.63 3.11
N LEU A 145 -12.49 13.86 1.84
CA LEU A 145 -11.11 14.04 1.40
C LEU A 145 -10.36 15.20 2.05
N GLU A 146 -11.04 16.30 2.36
CA GLU A 146 -10.46 17.43 3.10
C GLU A 146 -9.92 17.01 4.48
N ARG A 147 -10.45 15.94 5.05
CA ARG A 147 -10.03 15.36 6.33
C ARG A 147 -8.99 14.25 6.20
N LEU A 148 -8.51 13.98 4.98
CA LEU A 148 -7.39 13.06 4.77
C LEU A 148 -6.11 13.65 5.37
N GLU A 149 -5.53 12.94 6.33
CA GLU A 149 -4.23 13.25 6.92
C GLU A 149 -3.09 12.63 6.09
N GLY A 150 -3.28 11.38 5.63
CA GLY A 150 -2.22 10.66 4.94
C GLY A 150 -2.63 9.31 4.38
N VAL A 151 -1.92 8.88 3.35
CA VAL A 151 -1.93 7.54 2.78
C VAL A 151 -0.52 6.98 2.94
N TYR A 152 -0.40 5.89 3.71
CA TYR A 152 0.87 5.27 4.04
C TYR A 152 0.84 3.82 3.58
N THR A 153 1.66 3.46 2.59
CA THR A 153 1.61 2.12 2.03
C THR A 153 2.95 1.41 2.16
N PHE A 154 2.91 0.09 2.31
CA PHE A 154 4.09 -0.73 2.59
C PHE A 154 4.17 -1.85 1.57
N GLY A 155 5.27 -1.93 0.80
CA GLY A 155 5.41 -2.97 -0.21
C GLY A 155 4.33 -2.91 -1.30
N GLN A 156 3.81 -1.71 -1.58
CA GLN A 156 2.73 -1.52 -2.54
C GLN A 156 3.21 -1.78 -3.99
N PRO A 157 2.48 -2.59 -4.78
CA PRO A 157 2.70 -2.74 -6.23
C PRO A 157 2.27 -1.50 -7.02
N ARG A 158 2.71 -1.37 -8.28
CA ARG A 158 2.24 -0.30 -9.17
C ARG A 158 0.75 -0.45 -9.42
N VAL A 159 -0.01 0.63 -9.24
CA VAL A 159 -1.48 0.61 -9.28
C VAL A 159 -2.07 1.16 -10.56
N GLY A 160 -1.32 1.97 -11.30
CA GLY A 160 -1.78 2.41 -12.61
C GLY A 160 -0.76 3.21 -13.40
N ASP A 161 -1.23 3.98 -14.38
CA ASP A 161 -0.39 4.71 -15.31
C ASP A 161 -0.01 6.12 -14.81
N ALA A 162 0.68 6.89 -15.65
CA ALA A 162 1.10 8.25 -15.32
C ALA A 162 -0.09 9.21 -15.14
N GLU A 163 -1.18 9.02 -15.88
CA GLU A 163 -2.40 9.86 -15.76
C GLU A 163 -3.05 9.65 -14.39
N LEU A 164 -3.13 8.38 -13.93
CA LEU A 164 -3.57 8.08 -12.56
C LEU A 164 -2.68 8.75 -11.52
N GLY A 165 -1.36 8.73 -11.74
CA GLY A 165 -0.41 9.39 -10.85
C GLY A 165 -0.66 10.90 -10.76
N GLU A 166 -0.83 11.58 -11.90
CA GLU A 166 -1.15 13.01 -11.93
C GLU A 166 -2.50 13.33 -11.26
N TYR A 167 -3.50 12.48 -11.47
CA TYR A 167 -4.80 12.60 -10.82
C TYR A 167 -4.67 12.47 -9.29
N ALA A 168 -3.99 11.42 -8.82
CA ALA A 168 -3.78 11.20 -7.40
C ALA A 168 -2.97 12.35 -6.76
N GLU A 169 -1.90 12.81 -7.39
CA GLU A 169 -1.10 13.92 -6.87
C GLU A 169 -1.92 15.22 -6.73
N ARG A 170 -2.84 15.48 -7.67
CA ARG A 170 -3.74 16.64 -7.64
C ARG A 170 -4.73 16.60 -6.48
N HIS A 171 -5.24 15.42 -6.13
CA HIS A 171 -6.29 15.26 -5.11
C HIS A 171 -5.75 14.89 -3.72
N LEU A 172 -4.59 14.23 -3.65
CA LEU A 172 -3.96 13.78 -2.41
C LEU A 172 -2.84 14.72 -1.93
N SER A 173 -2.68 15.89 -2.55
CA SER A 173 -1.81 16.96 -2.06
C SER A 173 -2.63 18.18 -1.64
N GLU A 174 -2.13 18.95 -0.66
CA GLU A 174 -2.70 20.25 -0.28
C GLU A 174 -1.61 21.30 -0.24
N GLY A 175 -1.68 22.22 -1.21
CA GLY A 175 -0.63 23.18 -1.46
C GLY A 175 0.70 22.48 -1.75
N ARG A 176 1.67 22.64 -0.84
CA ARG A 176 2.99 21.98 -0.92
C ARG A 176 3.08 20.70 -0.09
N ARG A 177 2.07 20.41 0.74
CA ARG A 177 2.06 19.23 1.61
C ARG A 177 1.63 18.00 0.82
N ARG A 178 2.54 17.04 0.69
CA ARG A 178 2.22 15.69 0.20
C ARG A 178 1.52 14.91 1.30
N ARG A 179 0.51 14.11 0.95
CA ARG A 179 -0.13 13.19 1.90
C ARG A 179 0.06 11.73 1.52
N TYR A 180 0.82 11.41 0.48
CA TYR A 180 0.96 10.03 0.01
C TYR A 180 2.42 9.58 0.04
N PHE A 181 2.67 8.57 0.86
CA PHE A 181 4.00 8.05 1.17
C PHE A 181 4.04 6.54 0.97
N ARG A 182 4.97 6.08 0.14
CA ARG A 182 5.19 4.66 -0.15
C ARG A 182 6.48 4.21 0.52
N TYR A 183 6.37 3.29 1.46
CA TYR A 183 7.51 2.63 2.07
C TYR A 183 7.91 1.43 1.22
N VAL A 184 9.19 1.40 0.83
CA VAL A 184 9.78 0.31 0.05
C VAL A 184 11.01 -0.21 0.78
N TYR A 185 11.04 -1.52 1.02
CA TYR A 185 12.13 -2.15 1.73
C TYR A 185 13.02 -2.97 0.79
N SER A 186 14.31 -2.64 0.77
CA SER A 186 15.41 -3.46 0.28
C SER A 186 15.10 -4.10 -1.09
N GLY A 187 15.18 -5.42 -1.14
CA GLY A 187 15.00 -6.24 -2.31
C GLY A 187 13.55 -6.56 -2.70
N ASP A 188 12.56 -6.05 -1.96
CA ASP A 188 11.14 -6.45 -2.08
C ASP A 188 10.64 -6.45 -3.53
N VAL A 189 10.21 -7.61 -4.01
CA VAL A 189 9.76 -7.78 -5.38
C VAL A 189 8.43 -7.06 -5.68
N VAL A 190 7.54 -6.90 -4.70
CA VAL A 190 6.16 -6.46 -4.95
C VAL A 190 6.09 -5.01 -5.45
N PRO A 191 6.81 -4.03 -4.86
CA PRO A 191 6.88 -2.69 -5.42
C PRO A 191 7.46 -2.61 -6.84
N ARG A 192 8.06 -3.67 -7.34
CA ARG A 192 8.65 -3.68 -8.69
C ARG A 192 7.72 -4.32 -9.72
N LEU A 193 6.49 -4.65 -9.30
CA LEU A 193 5.44 -5.25 -10.12
C LEU A 193 4.18 -4.39 -10.12
N PRO A 194 3.37 -4.40 -11.20
CA PRO A 194 3.74 -4.81 -12.56
C PRO A 194 4.99 -4.10 -13.09
N TYR A 195 5.74 -4.73 -14.00
CA TYR A 195 6.98 -4.15 -14.50
C TYR A 195 6.74 -2.79 -15.17
N ASP A 196 7.62 -1.83 -14.90
CA ASP A 196 7.67 -0.56 -15.62
C ASP A 196 8.43 -0.76 -16.94
N ASP A 197 7.80 -1.43 -17.89
CA ASP A 197 8.30 -1.55 -19.25
C ASP A 197 7.42 -0.78 -20.24
N SER A 198 7.95 -0.56 -21.45
CA SER A 198 7.25 0.17 -22.51
C SER A 198 5.94 -0.47 -22.96
N THR A 199 5.65 -1.70 -22.55
CA THR A 199 4.45 -2.46 -22.93
C THR A 199 3.37 -2.40 -21.86
N LEU A 200 3.73 -2.42 -20.58
CA LEU A 200 2.82 -2.45 -19.46
C LEU A 200 2.47 -1.04 -18.96
N LEU A 201 3.37 -0.04 -19.09
CA LEU A 201 3.13 1.38 -18.77
C LEU A 201 2.68 1.71 -17.33
N PHE A 202 2.79 0.76 -16.39
CA PHE A 202 2.53 1.01 -14.97
C PHE A 202 3.61 1.90 -14.38
N LYS A 203 3.20 2.91 -13.60
CA LYS A 203 4.07 3.88 -12.94
C LYS A 203 3.78 3.95 -11.45
N HIS A 204 4.83 4.23 -10.68
CA HIS A 204 4.65 4.73 -9.32
C HIS A 204 4.47 6.23 -9.32
N PHE A 205 3.80 6.70 -8.27
CA PHE A 205 3.62 8.10 -7.90
C PHE A 205 3.63 8.20 -6.37
N GLY A 206 3.61 9.40 -5.82
CA GLY A 206 3.83 9.65 -4.39
C GLY A 206 5.31 9.64 -4.00
N THR A 207 5.58 10.03 -2.75
CA THR A 207 6.94 10.09 -2.20
C THR A 207 7.40 8.67 -1.81
N CYS A 208 8.49 8.19 -2.40
CA CYS A 208 9.08 6.89 -2.05
C CYS A 208 10.07 7.02 -0.90
N LEU A 209 9.79 6.32 0.19
CA LEU A 209 10.63 6.20 1.38
C LEU A 209 11.31 4.82 1.32
N TYR A 210 12.52 4.81 0.77
CA TYR A 210 13.28 3.57 0.54
C TYR A 210 14.18 3.26 1.73
N TYR A 211 14.11 2.04 2.25
CA TYR A 211 14.98 1.53 3.30
C TYR A 211 15.85 0.39 2.77
N ASP A 212 17.16 0.41 3.03
CA ASP A 212 18.06 -0.68 2.64
C ASP A 212 18.01 -1.88 3.62
N SER A 213 18.80 -2.93 3.34
CA SER A 213 18.89 -4.14 4.18
C SER A 213 19.51 -3.89 5.58
N PHE A 214 20.03 -2.69 5.83
CA PHE A 214 20.48 -2.20 7.13
C PHE A 214 19.47 -1.26 7.80
N TYR A 215 18.27 -1.12 7.23
CA TYR A 215 17.21 -0.21 7.63
C TYR A 215 17.57 1.28 7.52
N ARG A 216 18.51 1.65 6.65
CA ARG A 216 18.81 3.07 6.38
C ARG A 216 17.81 3.61 5.36
N GLY A 217 17.02 4.58 5.79
CA GLY A 217 16.00 5.26 5.01
C GLY A 217 16.56 6.39 4.16
N THR A 218 16.05 6.52 2.93
CA THR A 218 16.30 7.64 2.01
C THR A 218 15.02 8.00 1.26
N VAL A 219 14.83 9.28 0.98
CA VAL A 219 13.75 9.73 0.08
C VAL A 219 14.21 9.53 -1.36
N LYS A 220 13.37 8.90 -2.18
CA LYS A 220 13.62 8.65 -3.59
C LYS A 220 12.40 9.07 -4.41
N ASN A 221 12.63 9.43 -5.68
CA ASN A 221 11.53 9.62 -6.64
C ASN A 221 10.90 8.26 -7.01
N GLU A 222 11.69 7.20 -7.02
CA GLU A 222 11.25 5.84 -7.34
C GLU A 222 12.16 4.81 -6.67
N GLU A 223 11.66 3.59 -6.44
CA GLU A 223 12.48 2.54 -5.85
C GLU A 223 13.71 2.18 -6.72
N PRO A 224 14.87 1.93 -6.09
CA PRO A 224 16.04 1.46 -6.81
C PRO A 224 15.75 0.13 -7.54
N ASN A 225 16.31 -0.03 -8.74
CA ASN A 225 16.20 -1.24 -9.56
C ASN A 225 14.76 -1.59 -9.94
N LYS A 226 14.12 -0.69 -10.70
CA LYS A 226 12.71 -0.74 -11.10
C LYS A 226 12.20 -2.11 -11.56
N ASN A 227 13.03 -2.86 -12.32
CA ASN A 227 12.63 -4.10 -12.98
C ASN A 227 13.66 -5.27 -12.87
N TYR A 228 14.73 -5.16 -12.07
CA TYR A 228 15.72 -6.24 -11.87
C TYR A 228 16.37 -6.89 -13.12
N PHE A 229 16.43 -6.23 -14.28
CA PHE A 229 16.91 -6.85 -15.53
C PHE A 229 18.45 -6.90 -15.75
N SER A 230 19.30 -6.47 -14.80
CA SER A 230 20.76 -6.44 -15.01
C SER A 230 21.50 -7.50 -14.20
N PHE A 231 22.42 -8.20 -14.86
CA PHE A 231 23.34 -9.20 -14.26
C PHE A 231 24.15 -8.62 -13.09
N TRP A 232 24.58 -7.35 -13.19
CA TRP A 232 25.34 -6.66 -12.14
C TRP A 232 24.51 -6.34 -10.88
N ILE A 233 23.18 -6.40 -10.98
CA ILE A 233 22.25 -6.20 -9.86
C ILE A 233 21.98 -7.53 -9.14
N LEU A 234 22.23 -8.66 -9.80
CA LEU A 234 21.93 -9.99 -9.27
C LEU A 234 22.86 -10.37 -8.10
N ILE A 235 24.16 -10.07 -8.20
CA ILE A 235 25.14 -10.39 -7.15
C ILE A 235 24.82 -9.66 -5.84
N PRO A 236 24.66 -8.31 -5.80
CA PRO A 236 24.26 -7.60 -4.58
C PRO A 236 22.93 -8.07 -4.00
N LYS A 237 22.02 -8.58 -4.85
CA LYS A 237 20.73 -9.13 -4.41
C LYS A 237 20.89 -10.41 -3.60
N TYR A 238 21.76 -11.33 -4.03
CA TYR A 238 22.08 -12.54 -3.28
C TYR A 238 22.92 -12.26 -2.04
N GLU A 239 23.84 -11.28 -2.09
CA GLU A 239 24.56 -10.81 -0.90
C GLU A 239 23.59 -10.26 0.15
N ASN A 240 22.61 -9.45 -0.25
CA ASN A 240 21.56 -8.96 0.64
C ASN A 240 20.71 -10.10 1.21
N ALA A 241 20.33 -11.10 0.41
CA ALA A 241 19.57 -12.25 0.92
C ALA A 241 20.36 -13.05 1.96
N PHE A 242 21.65 -13.28 1.73
CA PHE A 242 22.53 -13.94 2.70
C PHE A 242 22.67 -13.10 3.98
N TRP A 243 22.92 -11.80 3.84
CA TRP A 243 22.97 -10.88 4.97
C TRP A 243 21.67 -10.89 5.78
N GLU A 244 20.52 -10.82 5.12
CA GLU A 244 19.22 -10.82 5.79
C GLU A 244 18.94 -12.13 6.53
N LEU A 245 19.37 -13.27 5.98
CA LEU A 245 19.31 -14.56 6.67
C LEU A 245 20.15 -14.53 7.95
N VAL A 246 21.40 -14.08 7.87
CA VAL A 246 22.29 -13.95 9.05
C VAL A 246 21.69 -12.98 10.07
N ARG A 247 21.22 -11.82 9.62
CA ARG A 247 20.58 -10.81 10.46
C ARG A 247 19.32 -11.36 11.12
N GLY A 248 18.47 -12.10 10.43
CA GLY A 248 17.23 -12.67 11.00
C GLY A 248 17.47 -13.68 12.13
N LEU A 249 18.64 -14.35 12.14
CA LEU A 249 19.06 -15.21 13.24
C LEU A 249 19.54 -14.42 14.46
N LEU A 250 20.14 -13.25 14.24
CA LEU A 250 20.86 -12.47 15.26
C LEU A 250 20.09 -11.25 15.79
N ILE A 251 19.13 -10.70 15.03
CA ILE A 251 18.49 -9.40 15.30
C ILE A 251 17.80 -9.36 16.66
N GLY A 252 17.22 -10.47 17.12
CA GLY A 252 16.61 -10.56 18.45
C GLY A 252 17.60 -10.40 19.61
N TYR A 253 18.88 -10.71 19.38
CA TYR A 253 19.96 -10.53 20.37
C TYR A 253 20.62 -9.15 20.26
N VAL A 254 20.69 -8.60 19.04
CA VAL A 254 21.39 -7.34 18.77
C VAL A 254 20.50 -6.11 19.01
N LYS A 255 19.21 -6.20 18.68
CA LYS A 255 18.26 -5.07 18.73
C LYS A 255 17.21 -5.19 19.83
N GLY A 256 17.00 -6.40 20.36
CA GLY A 256 16.03 -6.68 21.42
C GLY A 256 15.07 -7.83 21.04
N PRO A 257 14.52 -8.53 22.04
CA PRO A 257 13.67 -9.71 21.83
C PRO A 257 12.41 -9.43 21.00
N GLU A 258 11.91 -8.19 21.02
CA GLU A 258 10.76 -7.74 20.22
C GLU A 258 11.02 -7.74 18.70
N TYR A 259 12.29 -7.73 18.27
CA TYR A 259 12.67 -7.82 16.86
C TYR A 259 12.94 -9.24 16.39
N ARG A 260 12.84 -10.23 17.29
CA ARG A 260 13.14 -11.63 16.97
C ARG A 260 12.23 -12.14 15.87
N GLU A 261 12.82 -12.73 14.84
CA GLU A 261 12.06 -13.36 13.76
C GLU A 261 11.54 -14.74 14.17
N GLY A 262 10.30 -15.01 13.78
CA GLY A 262 9.68 -16.33 13.91
C GLY A 262 10.32 -17.36 12.98
N TRP A 263 10.05 -18.64 13.23
CA TRP A 263 10.56 -19.74 12.42
C TRP A 263 10.11 -19.65 10.95
N ALA A 264 8.88 -19.20 10.70
CA ALA A 264 8.31 -19.08 9.36
C ALA A 264 9.09 -18.06 8.49
N LEU A 265 9.39 -16.87 9.05
CA LEU A 265 10.18 -15.87 8.33
C LEU A 265 11.61 -16.36 8.09
N ARG A 266 12.22 -17.06 9.06
CA ARG A 266 13.56 -17.64 8.88
C ARG A 266 13.59 -18.72 7.78
N ALA A 267 12.56 -19.57 7.71
CA ALA A 267 12.40 -20.53 6.63
C ALA A 267 12.22 -19.81 5.28
N LEU A 268 11.42 -18.75 5.24
CA LEU A 268 11.27 -17.91 4.05
C LEU A 268 12.61 -17.27 3.64
N ARG A 269 13.42 -16.77 4.57
CA ARG A 269 14.76 -16.23 4.29
C ARG A 269 15.71 -17.29 3.73
N LEU A 270 15.65 -18.53 4.22
CA LEU A 270 16.43 -19.64 3.66
C LEU A 270 16.01 -19.91 2.21
N PHE A 271 14.71 -19.95 1.94
CA PHE A 271 14.18 -20.04 0.57
C PHE A 271 14.55 -18.80 -0.28
N GLY A 272 14.70 -17.65 0.35
CA GLY A 272 15.19 -16.40 -0.24
C GLY A 272 16.59 -16.50 -0.86
N LEU A 273 17.39 -17.51 -0.49
CA LEU A 273 18.65 -17.78 -1.20
C LEU A 273 18.44 -18.31 -2.62
N ILE A 274 17.21 -18.70 -2.99
CA ILE A 274 16.80 -19.04 -4.35
C ILE A 274 16.07 -17.86 -4.99
N ILE A 275 15.10 -17.27 -4.27
CA ILE A 275 14.30 -16.11 -4.71
C ILE A 275 14.47 -14.93 -3.74
N PRO A 276 15.53 -14.10 -3.88
CA PRO A 276 15.87 -13.06 -2.89
C PRO A 276 14.84 -11.97 -2.66
N GLY A 277 13.93 -11.72 -3.61
CA GLY A 277 12.99 -10.61 -3.53
C GLY A 277 11.76 -10.87 -2.66
N LEU A 278 11.51 -12.12 -2.27
CA LEU A 278 10.29 -12.50 -1.56
C LEU A 278 10.37 -12.29 -0.03
N PRO A 279 11.45 -12.69 0.69
CA PRO A 279 11.53 -12.47 2.14
C PRO A 279 11.44 -11.00 2.57
N PRO A 280 12.09 -10.03 1.88
CA PRO A 280 11.97 -8.61 2.20
C PRO A 280 10.53 -8.07 2.17
N HIS A 281 9.60 -8.78 1.53
CA HIS A 281 8.19 -8.41 1.50
C HIS A 281 7.45 -8.73 2.82
N SER A 282 8.13 -9.21 3.85
CA SER A 282 7.49 -9.51 5.13
C SER A 282 7.06 -8.23 5.86
N PRO A 283 5.86 -8.20 6.47
CA PRO A 283 5.45 -7.10 7.34
C PRO A 283 6.46 -6.78 8.46
N GLN A 284 7.18 -7.79 8.96
CA GLN A 284 8.18 -7.59 10.01
C GLN A 284 9.35 -6.72 9.53
N ASP A 285 9.79 -6.85 8.27
CA ASP A 285 10.84 -6.00 7.71
C ASP A 285 10.37 -4.54 7.56
N TYR A 286 9.11 -4.33 7.17
CA TYR A 286 8.51 -3.00 7.14
C TYR A 286 8.41 -2.38 8.53
N VAL A 287 7.92 -3.12 9.54
CA VAL A 287 7.90 -2.65 10.93
C VAL A 287 9.30 -2.30 11.43
N ASN A 288 10.28 -3.16 11.15
CA ASN A 288 11.66 -2.92 11.55
C ASN A 288 12.27 -1.71 10.85
N SER A 289 11.98 -1.49 9.57
CA SER A 289 12.50 -0.33 8.84
C SER A 289 12.05 0.99 9.43
N ILE A 290 10.79 1.08 9.88
CA ILE A 290 10.25 2.27 10.54
C ILE A 290 10.80 2.42 11.97
N ARG A 291 10.91 1.33 12.73
CA ARG A 291 11.30 1.38 14.15
C ARG A 291 12.81 1.53 14.37
N LEU A 292 13.62 0.95 13.48
CA LEU A 292 15.08 0.93 13.59
C LEU A 292 15.77 1.90 12.63
N GLY A 293 15.07 2.34 11.58
CA GLY A 293 15.61 3.26 10.61
C GLY A 293 15.65 4.71 11.06
N ASN A 294 16.34 5.54 10.30
CA ASN A 294 16.35 6.97 10.52
C ASN A 294 14.99 7.60 10.17
N TYR A 295 14.61 8.62 10.92
CA TYR A 295 13.43 9.41 10.63
C TYR A 295 13.60 10.12 9.29
N LEU A 296 12.62 9.93 8.40
CA LEU A 296 12.51 10.66 7.13
C LEU A 296 11.37 11.65 7.25
N SER A 297 11.67 12.95 7.19
CA SER A 297 10.61 13.96 7.24
C SER A 297 9.76 13.87 5.97
N PRO A 298 8.42 13.79 6.09
CA PRO A 298 7.52 13.80 4.94
C PRO A 298 7.54 15.14 4.16
N ASP A 299 8.11 16.20 4.75
CA ASP A 299 8.21 17.55 4.18
C ASP A 299 9.46 17.77 3.31
N TYR A 300 10.25 16.73 3.01
CA TYR A 300 11.42 16.87 2.15
C TYR A 300 11.01 17.24 0.71
N ASP A 301 11.23 18.50 0.36
CA ASP A 301 11.00 19.07 -0.97
C ASP A 301 11.97 18.41 -1.97
N ALA A 302 11.46 17.53 -2.84
CA ALA A 302 12.25 16.83 -3.86
C ALA A 302 12.90 17.78 -4.90
N LYS A 303 12.70 19.10 -4.78
CA LYS A 303 13.30 20.13 -5.63
C LYS A 303 14.79 20.38 -5.38
N ASP A 304 15.38 19.82 -4.34
CA ASP A 304 16.84 19.91 -4.11
C ASP A 304 17.65 18.94 -4.98
N PHE A 305 17.00 18.10 -5.81
CA PHE A 305 17.67 17.35 -6.89
C PHE A 305 17.56 18.08 -8.23
N LYS A 306 18.18 19.26 -8.32
CA LYS A 306 18.78 19.70 -9.59
C LYS A 306 20.28 19.40 -9.51
N LEU A 307 20.67 18.21 -9.96
CA LEU A 307 22.05 17.97 -10.33
C LEU A 307 22.30 18.75 -11.63
N SER A 308 23.10 19.81 -11.52
CA SER A 308 23.89 20.39 -12.60
C SER A 308 24.80 19.35 -13.24
#